data_AF-A0A1N7KWG3-F1
#
_entry.id   AF-A0A1N7KWG3-F1
#
_cell.length_a   1.000
_cell.length_b   1.000
_cell.length_c   1.000
_cell.angle_alpha   90.00
_cell.angle_beta   90.00
_cell.angle_gamma   90.00
#
_symmetry.space_group_name_H-M   'P 1'
#
loop_
_entity.id
_entity.type
_entity.pdbx_description
1 polymer ?
#
loop_
_entity_poly.entity_id
_entity_poly.type
_entity_poly.pdbx_seq_one_letter_code
_entity_poly.pdbx_strand_id
1 'polypeptide(L)' 'MANPLRFIQQVRSEVGKVVWPTRREVVLTTIMVFTMAALTSVFFFFVDLAIRSGLTYGLTLAG' A
#
# COMPACT_ATOMS: atom_id res chain seq x y z
N MET A 1 22.43 -26.59 -28.09
CA MET A 1 22.35 -26.59 -26.61
C MET A 1 22.40 -25.15 -26.17
N ALA A 2 21.38 -24.68 -25.44
CA ALA A 2 21.30 -23.29 -24.98
C ALA A 2 22.63 -22.92 -24.31
N ASN A 3 23.34 -21.93 -24.86
CA ASN A 3 24.65 -21.54 -24.37
C ASN A 3 24.43 -20.63 -23.14
N PRO A 4 24.51 -21.15 -21.90
CA PRO A 4 24.11 -20.43 -20.69
C PRO A 4 24.90 -19.13 -20.49
N LEU A 5 26.11 -19.08 -21.05
CA LEU A 5 26.95 -17.88 -21.09
C LEU A 5 26.30 -16.70 -21.85
N ARG A 6 25.56 -16.96 -22.94
CA ARG A 6 24.85 -15.91 -23.69
C ARG A 6 23.60 -15.43 -22.96
N PHE A 7 22.91 -16.32 -22.23
CA PHE A 7 21.74 -15.97 -21.44
C PHE A 7 22.10 -15.00 -20.30
N ILE A 8 23.20 -15.24 -19.59
CA ILE A 8 23.68 -14.33 -18.54
C ILE A 8 24.04 -12.94 -19.12
N GLN A 9 24.62 -12.89 -20.31
CA GLN A 9 24.94 -11.63 -21.00
C GLN A 9 23.68 -10.85 -21.40
N GLN A 10 22.64 -11.53 -21.89
CA GLN A 10 21.34 -10.93 -22.16
C GLN A 10 20.65 -10.45 -20.87
N VAL A 11 20.62 -11.25 -19.80
CA VAL A 11 20.02 -10.84 -18.52
C VAL A 11 20.72 -9.61 -17.95
N ARG A 12 22.06 -9.54 -18.00
CA ARG A 12 22.80 -8.35 -17.57
C ARG A 12 22.46 -7.10 -18.40
N SER A 13 22.24 -7.24 -19.72
CA SER A 13 21.87 -6.09 -20.56
C SER A 13 20.43 -5.63 -20.29
N GLU A 14 19.50 -6.55 -20.00
CA GLU A 14 18.12 -6.21 -19.64
C GLU A 14 18.00 -5.63 -18.23
N VAL A 15 18.77 -6.16 -17.26
CA VAL A 15 18.85 -5.61 -15.90
C VAL A 15 19.41 -4.18 -15.90
N GLY A 16 20.29 -3.85 -16.85
CA GLY A 16 20.80 -2.49 -17.04
C GLY A 16 19.74 -1.48 -17.51
N LYS A 17 18.63 -1.94 -18.09
CA LYS A 17 17.49 -1.08 -18.47
C LYS A 17 16.54 -0.81 -17.30
N VAL A 18 16.72 -1.50 -16.17
CA VAL A 18 15.92 -1.29 -14.96
C VAL A 18 16.37 0.02 -14.32
N VAL A 19 15.65 1.08 -14.64
CA VAL A 19 15.82 2.38 -13.99
C VAL A 19 15.11 2.31 -12.64
N TRP A 20 15.88 2.25 -11.56
CA TRP A 20 15.31 2.36 -10.22
C TRP A 20 14.92 3.81 -9.93
N PRO A 21 13.70 4.03 -9.42
CA PRO A 21 13.22 5.36 -9.08
C PRO A 21 14.14 6.01 -8.06
N THR A 22 14.29 7.32 -8.17
CA THR A 22 15.12 8.07 -7.22
C THR A 22 14.47 8.06 -5.83
N ARG A 23 15.28 8.19 -4.76
CA ARG A 23 14.75 8.25 -3.39
C ARG A 23 13.67 9.33 -3.22
N ARG A 24 13.74 10.41 -4.01
CA ARG A 24 12.75 11.49 -4.01
C ARG A 24 11.41 11.04 -4.58
N GLU A 25 11.40 10.33 -5.70
CA GLU A 25 10.16 9.79 -6.30
C GLU A 25 9.49 8.76 -5.39
N VAL A 26 10.28 7.90 -4.74
CA VAL A 26 9.77 6.93 -3.77
C VAL A 26 9.08 7.65 -2.61
N VAL A 27 9.74 8.64 -2.01
CA VAL A 27 9.18 9.41 -0.89
C VAL A 27 7.91 10.16 -1.29
N LEU A 28 7.89 10.79 -2.47
CA LEU A 28 6.70 11.49 -2.96
C LEU A 28 5.52 10.52 -3.15
N THR A 29 5.74 9.39 -3.81
CA THR A 29 4.70 8.34 -3.98
C THR A 29 4.24 7.80 -2.62
N THR A 30 5.14 7.56 -1.67
CA THR A 30 4.77 7.12 -0.32
C THR A 30 3.88 8.13 0.39
N ILE A 31 4.21 9.42 0.33
CA ILE A 31 3.40 10.48 0.97
C ILE A 31 2.00 10.56 0.36
N MET A 32 1.89 10.43 -0.97
CA MET A 32 0.59 10.43 -1.65
C MET A 32 -0.29 9.26 -1.16
N VAL A 33 0.25 8.05 -1.11
CA VAL A 33 -0.46 6.87 -0.61
C VAL A 33 -0.78 7.00 0.88
N PHE A 34 0.17 7.48 1.68
CA PHE A 34 0.00 7.69 3.11
C PHE A 34 -1.13 8.67 3.42
N THR A 35 -1.25 9.74 2.62
CA THR A 35 -2.34 10.72 2.76
C THR A 35 -3.70 10.08 2.51
N MET A 36 -3.85 9.29 1.44
CA MET A 36 -5.10 8.58 1.16
C MET A 36 -5.45 7.54 2.23
N ALA A 37 -4.45 6.81 2.72
CA ALA A 37 -4.62 5.88 3.83
C ALA A 37 -5.05 6.59 5.12
N ALA A 38 -4.43 7.74 5.44
CA ALA A 38 -4.77 8.53 6.63
C ALA A 38 -6.21 9.07 6.56
N LEU A 39 -6.62 9.61 5.40
CA LEU A 39 -8.01 10.05 5.19
C LEU A 39 -9.01 8.91 5.38
N THR A 40 -8.70 7.74 4.82
CA THR A 40 -9.54 6.54 4.93
C THR A 40 -9.59 6.03 6.37
N SER A 41 -8.47 6.07 7.09
CA SER A 41 -8.39 5.68 8.51
C SER A 41 -9.26 6.58 9.39
N VAL A 42 -9.30 7.89 9.13
CA VAL A 42 -10.17 8.82 9.85
C VAL A 42 -11.63 8.50 9.59
N PHE A 43 -12.01 8.21 8.34
CA PHE A 43 -13.37 7.79 8.02
C PHE A 43 -13.77 6.51 8.76
N PHE A 44 -12.93 5.47 8.73
CA PHE A 44 -13.21 4.24 9.45
C PHE A 44 -13.33 4.46 10.96
N PHE A 45 -12.47 5.29 11.55
CA PHE A 45 -12.55 5.62 12.98
C PHE A 45 -13.93 6.18 13.39
N PHE A 46 -14.53 7.06 12.58
CA PHE A 46 -15.89 7.56 12.83
C PHE A 46 -16.95 6.46 12.70
N VAL A 47 -16.82 5.59 11.70
CA VAL A 47 -17.74 4.46 11.49
C VAL A 47 -17.65 3.48 12.66
N ASP A 48 -16.45 3.13 13.12
CA ASP A 48 -16.23 2.27 14.28
C ASP A 48 -16.86 2.85 15.54
N LEU A 49 -16.75 4.17 15.74
CA LEU A 49 -17.37 4.86 16.87
C LEU A 49 -18.90 4.81 16.79
N ALA A 50 -19.47 5.05 15.60
CA ALA A 50 -20.91 4.99 15.38
C ALA A 50 -21.48 3.58 15.57
N ILE A 51 -20.75 2.56 15.09
CA ILE A 51 -21.14 1.16 15.27
C ILE A 51 -21.06 0.77 16.74
N ARG A 52 -19.98 1.16 17.45
CA ARG A 52 -19.84 0.89 18.89
C ARG A 52 -20.96 1.51 19.70
N SER A 53 -21.23 2.80 19.50
CA SER A 53 -22.31 3.49 20.24
C SER A 53 -23.69 2.93 19.91
N GLY A 54 -23.94 2.61 18.63
CA GLY A 54 -25.19 1.97 18.20
C GLY A 54 -25.40 0.58 18.79
N LEU A 55 -24.37 -0.26 18.80
CA LEU A 55 -24.43 -1.59 19.42
C LEU A 55 -24.64 -1.51 20.93
N THR A 56 -23.92 -0.62 21.62
CA THR A 56 -24.12 -0.40 23.06
C THR A 56 -25.55 0.05 23.35
N TYR A 57 -26.07 1.02 22.59
CA TYR A 57 -27.44 1.50 22.75
C TYR A 57 -28.48 0.37 22.50
N GLY A 58 -28.29 -0.42 21.44
CA GLY A 58 -29.17 -1.55 21.13
C GLY A 58 -29.15 -2.63 22.22
N LEU A 59 -27.97 -2.96 22.76
CA LEU A 59 -27.84 -3.93 23.84
C LEU A 59 -28.46 -3.41 25.15
N THR A 60 -28.35 -2.11 25.45
CA THR A 60 -29.00 -1.52 26.63
C THR A 60 -30.51 -1.38 26.52
N LEU A 61 -31.07 -1.39 25.31
CA LEU A 61 -32.52 -1.35 25.09
C LEU A 61 -33.15 -2.75 25.09
N ALA A 62 -32.35 -3.78 24.75
CA ALA A 62 -32.78 -5.16 24.63
C ALA A 62 -32.59 -6.00 25.92
N GLY A 63 -31.74 -5.54 26.85
CA GLY A 63 -31.59 -6.10 28.19
C GLY A 63 -32.35 -5.28 29.22
#